data_AF-A0A431LK53-F1
#
_entry.id   AF-A0A431LK53-F1
#
_cell.length_a   1.000
_cell.length_b   1.000
_cell.length_c   1.000
_cell.angle_alpha   90.00
_cell.angle_beta   90.00
_cell.angle_gamma   90.00
#
_symmetry.space_group_name_H-M   'P 1'
#
loop_
_entity.id
_entity.type
_entity.pdbx_description
1 polymer ?
#
loop_
_entity_poly.entity_id
_entity_poly.type
_entity_poly.pdbx_seq_one_letter_code
_entity_poly.pdbx_strand_id
1 'polypeptide(L)'
;MAAESWGTPHNGLQISLSASGANVLNVSLRNNSEQDTMLNLGFMLAPGVVTTRAGKDNFVPNKQYQYPEAITLVLVDTSGKSTELELVGPPGVAGTLEPFEVPLPSGATYSIQTPLSKYWDPKTFRRVEKGTVQLSAKFTSKVTGADKNKRYWTGTILSNTVTVKL
;
A
#
# COMPACT_ATOMS: atom_id res chain seq x y z
N MET A 1 -21.02 10.21 -9.04
CA MET A 1 -19.80 9.64 -8.41
C MET A 1 -19.70 10.22 -7.02
N ALA A 2 -19.62 9.40 -5.96
CA ALA A 2 -19.41 9.92 -4.62
C ALA A 2 -18.03 10.60 -4.55
N ALA A 3 -17.95 11.77 -3.90
CA ALA A 3 -16.68 12.47 -3.74
C ALA A 3 -15.72 11.59 -2.92
N GLU A 4 -14.50 11.40 -3.42
CA GLU A 4 -13.46 10.69 -2.70
C GLU A 4 -13.08 11.51 -1.45
N SER A 5 -13.29 10.95 -0.27
CA SER A 5 -12.88 11.58 0.99
C SER A 5 -11.38 11.42 1.15
N TRP A 6 -10.67 12.49 1.46
CA TRP A 6 -9.23 12.49 1.68
C TRP A 6 -8.91 12.61 3.17
N GLY A 7 -7.80 12.01 3.60
CA GLY A 7 -7.22 12.25 4.93
C GLY A 7 -6.55 13.61 5.05
N THR A 8 -6.09 13.94 6.25
CA THR A 8 -5.39 15.22 6.53
C THR A 8 -4.08 15.30 5.75
N PRO A 9 -3.81 16.41 5.02
CA PRO A 9 -2.54 16.59 4.32
C PRO A 9 -1.37 16.69 5.29
N HIS A 10 -0.22 16.12 4.90
CA HIS A 10 1.04 16.31 5.62
C HIS A 10 2.18 16.49 4.62
N ASN A 11 2.91 17.60 4.75
CA ASN A 11 4.00 17.96 3.83
C ASN A 11 3.59 17.84 2.35
N GLY A 12 2.39 18.32 2.04
CA GLY A 12 1.86 18.33 0.67
C GLY A 12 1.34 16.99 0.14
N LEU A 13 1.39 15.89 0.90
CA LEU A 13 0.82 14.61 0.47
C LEU A 13 -0.48 14.30 1.22
N GLN A 14 -1.45 13.73 0.51
CA GLN A 14 -2.68 13.17 1.06
C GLN A 14 -2.89 11.74 0.59
N ILE A 15 -3.66 11.00 1.37
CA ILE A 15 -4.09 9.64 1.04
C ILE A 15 -5.60 9.52 1.22
N SER A 16 -6.24 8.76 0.34
CA SER A 16 -7.63 8.35 0.43
C SER A 16 -7.73 6.83 0.43
N LEU A 17 -8.79 6.33 1.04
CA LEU A 17 -9.20 4.94 0.95
C LEU A 17 -10.66 4.91 0.51
N SER A 18 -10.96 4.09 -0.49
CA SER A 18 -12.32 3.76 -0.89
C SER A 18 -12.45 2.25 -1.09
N ALA A 19 -13.68 1.75 -0.96
CA ALA A 19 -14.01 0.35 -1.24
C ALA A 19 -14.74 0.27 -2.59
N SER A 20 -14.24 -0.56 -3.50
CA SER A 20 -14.86 -0.87 -4.77
C SER A 20 -15.42 -2.29 -4.70
N GLY A 21 -16.71 -2.43 -4.38
CA GLY A 21 -17.31 -3.73 -4.10
C GLY A 21 -16.92 -4.28 -2.73
N ALA A 22 -17.18 -5.58 -2.49
CA ALA A 22 -17.10 -6.15 -1.14
C ALA A 22 -15.68 -6.28 -0.57
N ASN A 23 -14.67 -6.50 -1.43
CA ASN A 23 -13.33 -6.93 -0.98
C ASN A 23 -12.15 -6.24 -1.70
N VAL A 24 -12.42 -5.25 -2.55
CA VAL A 24 -11.36 -4.50 -3.26
C VAL A 24 -11.30 -3.10 -2.68
N LEU A 25 -10.11 -2.72 -2.25
CA LEU A 25 -9.79 -1.40 -1.76
C LEU A 25 -9.09 -0.62 -2.86
N ASN A 26 -9.40 0.65 -2.99
CA ASN A 26 -8.66 1.59 -3.81
C ASN A 26 -8.00 2.61 -2.88
N VAL A 27 -6.67 2.66 -2.94
CA VAL A 27 -5.84 3.60 -2.19
C VAL A 27 -5.29 4.63 -3.17
N SER A 28 -5.58 5.90 -2.94
CA SER A 28 -5.05 6.98 -3.78
C SER A 28 -4.12 7.88 -2.96
N LEU A 29 -3.00 8.28 -3.55
CA LEU A 29 -2.01 9.21 -3.01
C LEU A 29 -1.97 10.43 -3.90
N ARG A 30 -2.19 11.63 -3.33
CA ARG A 30 -2.24 12.89 -4.08
C ARG A 30 -1.20 13.85 -3.58
N ASN A 31 -0.43 14.41 -4.52
CA ASN A 31 0.51 15.49 -4.26
C ASN A 31 -0.20 16.84 -4.43
N ASN A 32 -0.45 17.52 -3.31
CA ASN A 32 -1.00 18.87 -3.25
C ASN A 32 0.09 19.96 -3.10
N SER A 33 1.36 19.59 -3.06
CA SER A 33 2.43 20.60 -3.06
C SER A 33 2.64 21.17 -4.45
N GLU A 34 3.32 22.31 -4.53
CA GLU A 34 3.72 22.92 -5.79
C GLU A 34 4.92 22.22 -6.46
N GLN A 35 5.46 21.17 -5.84
CA GLN A 35 6.74 20.56 -6.22
C GLN A 35 6.56 19.06 -6.46
N ASP A 36 7.23 18.55 -7.48
CA ASP A 36 7.25 17.12 -7.75
C ASP A 36 7.91 16.36 -6.60
N THR A 37 7.43 15.15 -6.32
CA THR A 37 7.99 14.30 -5.27
C THR A 37 8.13 12.86 -5.73
N MET A 38 9.06 12.13 -5.13
CA MET A 38 9.19 10.68 -5.30
C MET A 38 8.53 9.98 -4.11
N LEU A 39 7.71 8.96 -4.39
CA LEU A 39 7.17 8.07 -3.38
C LEU A 39 7.94 6.76 -3.41
N ASN A 40 8.43 6.29 -2.26
CA ASN A 40 8.89 4.91 -2.11
C ASN A 40 7.76 4.10 -1.47
N LEU A 41 7.13 3.24 -2.27
CA LEU A 41 5.97 2.46 -1.87
C LEU A 41 6.34 1.08 -1.31
N GLY A 42 7.60 0.66 -1.41
CA GLY A 42 8.05 -0.66 -1.00
C GLY A 42 9.07 -1.21 -1.99
N PHE A 43 8.87 -2.45 -2.45
CA PHE A 43 9.78 -3.11 -3.38
C PHE A 43 9.05 -3.70 -4.58
N MET A 44 9.80 -3.91 -5.65
CA MET A 44 9.37 -4.67 -6.80
C MET A 44 10.38 -5.79 -7.07
N LEU A 45 9.87 -6.91 -7.56
CA LEU A 45 10.68 -8.00 -8.08
C LEU A 45 11.02 -7.68 -9.53
N ALA A 46 12.32 -7.57 -9.83
CA ALA A 46 12.81 -7.55 -11.20
C ALA A 46 12.33 -8.81 -11.96
N PRO A 47 12.26 -8.79 -13.29
CA PRO A 47 11.91 -9.98 -14.08
C PRO A 47 12.78 -11.17 -13.65
N GLY A 48 12.15 -12.25 -13.18
CA GLY A 48 12.87 -13.32 -12.51
C GLY A 48 11.98 -14.45 -12.01
N VAL A 49 12.58 -15.35 -11.22
CA VAL A 49 11.87 -16.50 -10.62
C VAL A 49 11.19 -16.05 -9.33
N VAL A 50 9.86 -16.13 -9.30
CA VAL A 50 9.11 -15.99 -8.04
C VAL A 50 8.78 -17.37 -7.51
N THR A 51 9.29 -17.70 -6.33
CA THR A 51 8.94 -18.93 -5.64
C THR A 51 7.52 -18.76 -5.07
N THR A 52 6.61 -19.66 -5.46
CA THR A 52 5.27 -19.68 -4.89
C THR A 52 5.19 -20.77 -3.81
N ARG A 53 4.25 -20.65 -2.86
CA ARG A 53 4.00 -21.69 -1.85
C ARG A 53 3.70 -23.08 -2.43
N ALA A 54 3.35 -23.15 -3.72
CA ALA A 54 3.12 -24.39 -4.45
C ALA A 54 4.42 -25.04 -4.98
N GLY A 55 5.61 -24.51 -4.66
CA GLY A 55 6.89 -25.12 -5.04
C GLY A 55 7.20 -25.12 -6.53
N LYS A 56 6.42 -24.42 -7.36
CA LYS A 56 6.75 -24.19 -8.77
C LYS A 56 7.44 -22.85 -8.92
N ASP A 57 8.75 -22.95 -9.18
CA ASP A 57 9.61 -21.89 -9.70
C ASP A 57 9.12 -21.53 -11.10
N ASN A 58 8.13 -20.66 -11.19
CA ASN A 58 7.68 -20.15 -12.47
C ASN A 58 8.55 -18.94 -12.79
N PHE A 59 9.65 -19.16 -13.52
CA PHE A 59 10.29 -18.07 -14.25
C PHE A 59 9.24 -17.49 -15.20
N VAL A 60 8.76 -16.29 -14.91
CA VAL A 60 7.84 -15.58 -15.80
C VAL A 60 8.63 -14.44 -16.44
N PRO A 61 9.20 -14.64 -17.64
CA PRO A 61 9.90 -13.57 -18.32
C PRO A 61 8.95 -12.38 -18.51
N ASN A 62 9.47 -11.17 -18.31
CA ASN A 62 8.76 -9.90 -18.45
C ASN A 62 7.62 -9.61 -17.45
N LYS A 63 7.51 -10.38 -16.35
CA LYS A 63 6.57 -10.05 -15.28
C LYS A 63 7.28 -9.46 -14.07
N GLN A 64 6.96 -8.20 -13.78
CA GLN A 64 7.35 -7.54 -12.53
C GLN A 64 6.22 -7.65 -11.53
N TYR A 65 6.58 -7.83 -10.25
CA TYR A 65 5.62 -7.86 -9.16
C TYR A 65 5.93 -6.71 -8.21
N GLN A 66 4.95 -5.84 -8.02
CA GLN A 66 5.06 -4.67 -7.14
C GLN A 66 4.40 -4.97 -5.79
N TYR A 67 5.09 -4.66 -4.71
CA TYR A 67 4.64 -4.86 -3.34
C TYR A 67 4.65 -3.51 -2.62
N PRO A 68 3.51 -2.78 -2.62
CA PRO A 68 3.37 -1.48 -1.97
C PRO A 68 3.29 -1.61 -0.43
N GLU A 69 4.28 -2.26 0.19
CA GLU A 69 4.33 -2.56 1.63
C GLU A 69 4.51 -1.33 2.53
N ALA A 70 4.79 -0.15 1.98
CA ALA A 70 4.72 1.11 2.69
C ALA A 70 3.27 1.55 2.97
N ILE A 71 2.29 0.92 2.31
CA ILE A 71 0.86 1.10 2.54
C ILE A 71 0.34 -0.04 3.42
N THR A 72 0.04 0.27 4.67
CA THR A 72 -0.62 -0.65 5.61
C THR A 72 -2.08 -0.27 5.79
N LEU A 73 -2.88 -1.19 6.33
CA LEU A 73 -4.26 -0.89 6.72
C LEU A 73 -4.36 -0.84 8.24
N VAL A 74 -5.05 0.16 8.75
CA VAL A 74 -5.44 0.26 10.15
C VAL A 74 -6.88 -0.22 10.23
N LEU A 75 -7.08 -1.34 10.91
CA LEU A 75 -8.39 -1.91 11.21
C LEU A 75 -8.80 -1.51 12.62
N VAL A 76 -10.00 -0.95 12.75
CA VAL A 76 -10.65 -0.73 14.06
C VAL A 76 -11.85 -1.66 14.13
N ASP A 77 -11.83 -2.57 15.11
CA ASP A 77 -12.92 -3.50 15.36
C ASP A 77 -14.07 -2.84 16.14
N THR A 78 -15.17 -3.58 16.33
CA THR A 78 -16.36 -3.09 17.05
C THR A 78 -16.10 -2.80 18.53
N SER A 79 -14.99 -3.28 19.10
CA SER A 79 -14.56 -2.95 20.47
C SER A 79 -13.70 -1.69 20.53
N GLY A 80 -13.41 -1.05 19.39
CA GLY A 80 -12.53 0.11 19.28
C GLY A 80 -11.04 -0.25 19.29
N LYS A 81 -10.69 -1.53 19.24
CA LYS A 81 -9.29 -1.96 19.21
C LYS A 81 -8.72 -1.78 17.80
N SER A 82 -7.57 -1.11 17.74
CA SER A 82 -6.84 -0.87 16.49
C SER A 82 -5.80 -1.99 16.24
N THR A 83 -5.81 -2.54 15.03
CA THR A 83 -4.81 -3.50 14.54
C THR A 83 -4.27 -3.02 13.20
N GLU A 84 -2.95 -2.99 13.06
CA GLU A 84 -2.31 -2.70 11.79
C GLU A 84 -2.13 -3.99 11.00
N LEU A 85 -2.54 -3.97 9.74
CA LEU A 85 -2.47 -5.07 8.80
C LEU A 85 -1.42 -4.76 7.73
N GLU A 86 -0.56 -5.73 7.47
CA GLU A 86 0.51 -5.62 6.50
C GLU A 86 0.15 -6.34 5.20
N LEU A 87 0.70 -5.85 4.09
CA LEU A 87 0.58 -6.52 2.80
C LEU A 87 1.36 -7.84 2.85
N VAL A 88 0.72 -8.94 2.44
CA VAL A 88 1.33 -10.25 2.29
C VAL A 88 2.32 -10.21 1.13
N GLY A 89 3.61 -10.19 1.46
CA GLY A 89 4.72 -10.30 0.53
C GLY A 89 4.87 -11.70 -0.10
N PRO A 90 5.85 -11.88 -1.00
CA PRO A 90 6.17 -13.18 -1.55
C PRO A 90 6.71 -14.12 -0.45
N PRO A 91 6.44 -15.44 -0.50
CA PRO A 91 6.91 -16.39 0.50
C PRO A 91 8.42 -16.63 0.45
N GLY A 92 9.06 -16.28 -0.66
CA GLY A 92 10.50 -16.26 -0.85
C GLY A 92 10.84 -15.36 -2.04
N VAL A 93 12.02 -14.77 -2.01
CA VAL A 93 12.55 -13.95 -3.10
C VAL A 93 13.82 -14.62 -3.60
N ALA A 94 13.87 -14.88 -4.90
CA ALA A 94 15.09 -15.25 -5.60
C ALA A 94 15.38 -14.17 -6.66
N GLY A 95 16.58 -13.59 -6.63
CA GLY A 95 16.99 -12.52 -7.54
C GLY A 95 17.01 -11.12 -6.90
N THR A 96 16.99 -10.09 -7.74
CA THR A 96 17.17 -8.68 -7.33
C THR A 96 15.86 -8.06 -6.86
N LEU A 97 15.90 -7.45 -5.67
CA LEU A 97 14.88 -6.54 -5.18
C LEU A 97 15.20 -5.13 -5.65
N GLU A 98 14.25 -4.50 -6.34
CA GLU A 98 14.33 -3.09 -6.71
C GLU A 98 13.34 -2.27 -5.87
N PRO A 99 13.63 -1.00 -5.54
CA PRO A 99 12.68 -0.17 -4.82
C PRO A 99 11.46 0.12 -5.69
N PHE A 100 10.26 0.06 -5.13
CA PHE A 100 9.04 0.44 -5.82
C PHE A 100 8.83 1.96 -5.71
N GLU A 101 9.48 2.68 -6.60
CA GLU A 101 9.46 4.15 -6.62
C GLU A 101 8.48 4.69 -7.65
N VAL A 102 7.69 5.68 -7.24
CA VAL A 102 6.70 6.34 -8.10
C VAL A 102 6.95 7.85 -8.09
N PRO A 103 7.37 8.45 -9.21
CA PRO A 103 7.36 9.89 -9.38
C PRO A 103 5.92 10.39 -9.32
N LEU A 104 5.65 11.36 -8.46
CA LEU A 104 4.34 11.96 -8.30
C LEU A 104 4.43 13.48 -8.52
N PRO A 105 4.12 13.95 -9.74
CA PRO A 105 4.13 15.37 -10.06
C PRO A 105 3.21 16.21 -9.16
N SER A 106 3.48 17.51 -9.08
CA SER A 106 2.57 18.49 -8.47
C SER A 106 1.14 18.35 -9.03
N GLY A 107 0.15 18.25 -8.16
CA GLY A 107 -1.26 18.06 -8.50
C GLY A 107 -1.66 16.65 -8.96
N ALA A 108 -0.70 15.73 -9.13
CA ALA A 108 -0.99 14.38 -9.60
C ALA A 108 -1.53 13.47 -8.49
N THR A 109 -2.26 12.44 -8.93
CA THR A 109 -2.77 11.36 -8.07
C THR A 109 -2.29 10.02 -8.61
N TYR A 110 -1.82 9.17 -7.71
CA TYR A 110 -1.46 7.78 -7.99
C TYR A 110 -2.38 6.86 -7.19
N SER A 111 -3.03 5.90 -7.86
CA SER A 111 -3.99 4.99 -7.25
C SER A 111 -3.61 3.53 -7.44
N ILE A 112 -3.76 2.74 -6.39
CA ILE A 112 -3.58 1.29 -6.41
C ILE A 112 -4.86 0.62 -5.94
N GLN A 113 -5.33 -0.36 -6.72
CA GLN A 113 -6.36 -1.29 -6.27
C GLN A 113 -5.73 -2.53 -5.65
N THR A 114 -6.19 -2.91 -4.47
CA THR A 114 -5.67 -4.06 -3.73
C THR A 114 -6.81 -4.83 -3.06
N PRO A 115 -6.85 -6.17 -3.16
CA PRO A 115 -7.86 -6.94 -2.46
C PRO A 115 -7.51 -7.04 -0.98
N LEU A 116 -8.50 -6.93 -0.09
CA LEU A 116 -8.29 -7.03 1.36
C LEU A 116 -7.67 -8.38 1.77
N SER A 117 -7.89 -9.44 0.98
CA SER A 117 -7.31 -10.78 1.21
C SER A 117 -5.78 -10.83 1.13
N LYS A 118 -5.15 -9.77 0.60
CA LYS A 118 -3.70 -9.57 0.59
C LYS A 118 -3.17 -8.92 1.87
N TYR A 119 -4.01 -8.62 2.85
CA TYR A 119 -3.59 -8.07 4.14
C TYR A 119 -3.78 -9.07 5.27
N TRP A 120 -2.86 -9.04 6.24
CA TRP A 120 -2.90 -9.88 7.44
C TRP A 120 -2.41 -9.13 8.67
N ASP A 121 -2.79 -9.58 9.85
CA ASP A 121 -2.18 -9.15 11.10
C ASP A 121 -0.82 -9.86 11.25
N PRO A 122 0.31 -9.14 11.25
CA PRO A 122 1.64 -9.76 11.36
C PRO A 122 1.89 -10.43 12.72
N LYS A 123 1.10 -10.11 13.76
CA LYS A 123 1.25 -10.70 15.10
C LYS A 123 0.56 -12.06 15.22
N THR A 124 -0.60 -12.21 14.58
CA THR A 124 -1.40 -13.43 14.64
C THR A 124 -1.32 -14.27 13.36
N PHE A 125 -0.75 -13.72 12.29
CA PHE A 125 -0.73 -14.28 10.94
C PHE A 125 -2.13 -14.61 10.39
N ARG A 126 -3.16 -13.94 10.92
CA ARG A 126 -4.54 -14.12 10.50
C ARG A 126 -4.95 -13.02 9.52
N ARG A 127 -5.80 -13.41 8.57
CA ARG A 127 -6.52 -12.44 7.72
C ARG A 127 -7.65 -11.82 8.51
N VAL A 128 -8.17 -10.70 7.99
CA VAL A 128 -9.35 -10.06 8.55
C VAL A 128 -10.52 -11.04 8.58
N GLU A 129 -11.12 -11.20 9.75
CA GLU A 129 -12.29 -12.05 9.95
C GLU A 129 -13.55 -11.42 9.33
N LYS A 130 -14.56 -12.23 9.04
CA LYS A 130 -15.83 -11.75 8.48
C LYS A 130 -16.53 -10.80 9.44
N GLY A 131 -17.25 -9.82 8.90
CA GLY A 131 -17.96 -8.85 9.73
C GLY A 131 -17.93 -7.43 9.15
N THR A 132 -18.47 -6.49 9.93
CA THR A 132 -18.40 -5.06 9.60
C THR A 132 -17.22 -4.46 10.34
N VAL A 133 -16.28 -3.88 9.61
CA VAL A 133 -15.05 -3.31 10.15
C VAL A 133 -14.84 -1.89 9.64
N GLN A 134 -14.14 -1.08 10.42
CA GLN A 134 -13.65 0.23 9.98
C GLN A 134 -12.20 0.09 9.54
N LEU A 135 -11.88 0.63 8.36
CA LEU A 135 -10.55 0.59 7.76
C LEU A 135 -10.08 1.99 7.40
N SER A 136 -8.79 2.22 7.59
CA SER A 136 -8.05 3.35 7.04
C SER A 136 -6.75 2.84 6.42
N ALA A 137 -6.33 3.38 5.28
CA ALA A 137 -4.99 3.19 4.76
C ALA A 137 -4.01 4.13 5.47
N LYS A 138 -2.83 3.62 5.81
CA LYS A 138 -1.68 4.36 6.32
C LYS A 138 -0.55 4.25 5.30
N PHE A 139 0.04 5.38 4.93
CA PHE A 139 1.30 5.39 4.18
C PHE A 139 2.41 5.91 5.07
N THR A 140 3.48 5.12 5.21
CA THR A 140 4.69 5.52 5.92
C THR A 140 5.87 5.34 4.99
N SER A 141 6.58 6.43 4.69
CA SER A 141 7.70 6.39 3.75
C SER A 141 8.85 5.53 4.29
N LYS A 142 9.34 4.59 3.47
CA LYS A 142 10.45 3.68 3.80
C LYS A 142 11.76 4.08 3.09
N VAL A 143 12.17 5.34 3.22
CA VAL A 143 13.38 5.83 2.55
C VAL A 143 14.63 5.23 3.23
N THR A 144 15.14 4.14 2.68
CA THR A 144 16.46 3.57 3.01
C THR A 144 17.34 3.60 1.77
N GLY A 145 18.54 4.20 1.88
CA GLY A 145 19.51 4.25 0.77
C GLY A 145 19.13 5.21 -0.37
N ALA A 146 18.31 6.24 -0.10
CA ALA A 146 17.84 7.19 -1.11
C ALA A 146 18.96 7.78 -1.96
N ASP A 147 18.75 7.75 -3.27
CA ASP A 147 19.49 8.58 -4.20
C ASP A 147 19.32 10.05 -3.82
N LYS A 148 20.42 10.71 -3.49
CA LYS A 148 20.43 12.12 -3.04
C LYS A 148 19.91 13.08 -4.12
N ASN A 149 19.83 12.64 -5.38
CA ASN A 149 19.32 13.45 -6.48
C ASN A 149 17.79 13.39 -6.60
N LYS A 150 17.12 12.51 -5.84
CA LYS A 150 15.66 12.37 -5.85
C LYS A 150 15.06 13.02 -4.61
N ARG A 151 13.99 13.78 -4.79
CA ARG A 151 13.24 14.38 -3.69
C ARG A 151 12.18 13.41 -3.18
N TYR A 152 12.55 12.53 -2.26
CA TYR A 152 11.59 11.63 -1.64
C TYR A 152 10.67 12.36 -0.67
N TRP A 153 9.38 12.01 -0.70
CA TRP A 153 8.48 12.40 0.38
C TRP A 153 8.82 11.59 1.63
N THR A 154 8.83 12.24 2.79
CA THR A 154 9.09 11.60 4.08
C THR A 154 7.99 11.96 5.08
N GLY A 155 7.52 10.96 5.82
CA GLY A 155 6.50 11.13 6.86
C GLY A 155 5.57 9.93 6.95
N THR A 156 4.48 10.14 7.69
CA THR A 156 3.37 9.21 7.81
C THR A 156 2.07 9.97 7.61
N ILE A 157 1.15 9.41 6.81
CA ILE A 157 -0.21 9.94 6.62
C ILE A 157 -1.24 8.83 6.77
N LEU A 158 -2.42 9.23 7.25
CA LEU A 158 -3.60 8.38 7.36
C LEU A 158 -4.69 8.91 6.43
N SER A 159 -5.44 7.98 5.84
CA SER A 159 -6.59 8.30 5.00
C SER A 159 -7.83 8.55 5.85
N ASN A 160 -8.92 8.88 5.16
CA ASN A 160 -10.26 8.74 5.70
C ASN A 160 -10.54 7.30 6.17
N THR A 161 -11.55 7.15 7.02
CA THR A 161 -12.07 5.85 7.42
C THR A 161 -13.20 5.42 6.49
N VAL A 162 -13.21 4.15 6.10
CA VAL A 162 -14.32 3.51 5.39
C VAL A 162 -14.85 2.32 6.19
N THR A 163 -16.14 2.10 6.11
CA THR A 163 -16.77 0.89 6.66
C THR A 163 -16.90 -0.16 5.57
N VAL A 164 -16.37 -1.35 5.82
CA VAL A 164 -16.41 -2.48 4.88
C VAL A 164 -17.12 -3.65 5.54
N LYS A 165 -17.91 -4.38 4.74
CA LYS A 165 -18.61 -5.60 5.15
C LYS A 165 -18.00 -6.81 4.44
N LEU A 166 -17.43 -7.72 5.23
CA LEU A 166 -16.66 -8.91 4.80
C LEU A 166 -17.45 -10.20 4.94
#